data_AF-A0A533RI32-F1
#
_entry.id   AF-A0A533RI32-F1
#
_cell.length_a   1.000
_cell.length_b   1.000
_cell.length_c   1.000
_cell.angle_alpha   90.00
_cell.angle_beta   90.00
_cell.angle_gamma   90.00
#
_symmetry.space_group_name_H-M   'P 1'
#
loop_
_entity.id
_entity.type
_entity.pdbx_description
1 polymer ?
#
loop_
_entity_poly.entity_id
_entity_poly.type
_entity_poly.pdbx_seq_one_letter_code
_entity_poly.pdbx_strand_id
1 'polypeptide(L)'
;MAVRALTRLIPAVLLLAFAAAAPAQGCFGPKLYIGVAAEARQEMLFALVSLYVAEKTGVQSERVDLRGGDPGQALHGEQVDLAFAVAPPAGTEVVLAVAGYPLLASGSRPLTDLQFTTVVPALRKLAGLLTPRDLAELEARIRDGATPLAAARGLCQERRWL
;
A
#
# COMPACT_ATOMS: atom_id res chain seq x y z
N MET A 1 -29.10 -9.25 -54.89
CA MET A 1 -29.10 -9.78 -53.51
C MET A 1 -27.75 -9.62 -52.77
N ALA A 2 -26.62 -9.40 -53.46
CA ALA A 2 -25.29 -9.28 -52.84
C ALA A 2 -25.08 -8.03 -51.94
N VAL A 3 -25.73 -6.90 -52.24
CA VAL A 3 -25.55 -5.63 -51.51
C VAL A 3 -26.12 -5.68 -50.07
N ARG A 4 -27.14 -6.52 -49.83
CA ARG A 4 -27.75 -6.71 -48.50
C ARG A 4 -26.91 -7.59 -47.57
N ALA A 5 -26.03 -8.43 -48.12
CA ALA A 5 -25.11 -9.25 -47.33
C ALA A 5 -23.91 -8.43 -46.85
N LEU A 6 -23.40 -7.53 -47.70
CA LEU A 6 -22.26 -6.68 -47.38
C LEU A 6 -22.56 -5.69 -46.24
N THR A 7 -23.76 -5.10 -46.24
CA THR A 7 -24.22 -4.16 -45.20
C THR A 7 -24.42 -4.80 -43.82
N ARG A 8 -24.57 -6.13 -43.74
CA ARG A 8 -24.68 -6.88 -42.47
C ARG A 8 -23.35 -7.34 -41.91
N LEU A 9 -22.31 -7.41 -42.76
CA LEU A 9 -20.95 -7.79 -42.34
C LEU A 9 -20.20 -6.63 -41.67
N ILE A 10 -20.44 -5.40 -42.12
CA ILE A 10 -19.82 -4.18 -41.57
C ILE A 10 -20.06 -4.03 -40.05
N PRO A 11 -21.30 -4.15 -39.51
CA PRO A 11 -21.52 -4.03 -38.07
C PRO A 11 -20.90 -5.18 -37.28
N ALA A 12 -20.84 -6.40 -37.84
CA ALA A 12 -20.22 -7.55 -37.19
C ALA A 12 -18.70 -7.40 -37.07
N VAL A 13 -18.05 -6.86 -38.11
CA VAL A 13 -16.61 -6.56 -38.10
C VAL A 13 -16.30 -5.42 -37.12
N LEU A 14 -17.15 -4.39 -37.04
CA LEU A 14 -17.00 -3.30 -36.07
C LEU A 14 -17.16 -3.80 -34.61
N LEU A 15 -18.13 -4.67 -34.34
CA LEU A 15 -18.33 -5.27 -33.01
C LEU A 15 -17.15 -6.14 -32.58
N LEU A 16 -16.57 -6.91 -33.51
CA LEU A 16 -15.34 -7.69 -33.26
C LEU A 16 -14.12 -6.78 -33.00
N ALA A 17 -14.00 -5.66 -33.71
CA ALA A 17 -12.93 -4.69 -33.49
C ALA A 17 -13.04 -3.98 -32.13
N PHE A 18 -14.25 -3.69 -31.64
CA PHE A 18 -14.48 -3.14 -30.30
C PHE A 18 -14.28 -4.17 -29.18
N ALA A 19 -14.61 -5.44 -29.41
CA ALA A 19 -14.38 -6.50 -28.43
C ALA A 19 -12.90 -6.91 -28.31
N ALA A 20 -12.09 -6.61 -29.33
CA ALA A 20 -10.64 -6.81 -29.33
C ALA A 20 -9.85 -5.64 -28.71
N ALA A 21 -10.54 -4.58 -28.26
CA ALA A 21 -9.93 -3.57 -27.41
C ALA A 21 -9.57 -4.25 -26.08
N ALA A 22 -8.31 -4.68 -25.97
CA ALA A 22 -7.74 -5.18 -24.72
C ALA A 22 -8.12 -4.23 -23.58
N PRO A 23 -8.42 -4.74 -22.37
CA PRO A 23 -8.70 -3.86 -21.25
C PRO A 23 -7.54 -2.87 -21.17
N ALA A 24 -7.86 -1.58 -21.27
CA ALA A 24 -6.88 -0.54 -21.01
C ALA A 24 -6.33 -0.88 -19.62
N GLN A 25 -5.10 -1.40 -19.57
CA GLN A 25 -4.38 -1.54 -18.34
C GLN A 25 -4.32 -0.12 -17.81
N GLY A 26 -5.17 0.19 -16.84
CA GLY A 26 -5.23 1.52 -16.27
C GLY A 26 -3.81 1.91 -15.93
N CYS A 27 -3.43 3.14 -16.24
CA CYS A 27 -2.16 3.71 -15.81
C CYS A 27 -2.16 3.83 -14.28
N PHE A 28 -2.12 2.70 -13.59
CA PHE A 28 -1.90 2.62 -12.17
C PHE A 28 -0.46 3.07 -11.98
N GLY A 29 -0.31 4.14 -11.20
CA GLY A 29 1.01 4.62 -10.82
C GLY A 29 1.85 3.49 -10.20
N PRO A 30 3.17 3.71 -10.10
CA PRO A 30 4.08 2.73 -9.55
C PRO A 30 3.62 2.32 -8.14
N LYS A 31 3.59 1.02 -7.89
CA LYS A 31 3.19 0.46 -6.59
C LYS A 31 4.35 0.53 -5.60
N LEU A 32 3.98 0.72 -4.34
CA LEU A 32 4.85 0.66 -3.18
C LEU A 32 4.69 -0.69 -2.48
N TYR A 33 5.73 -1.51 -2.47
CA TYR A 33 5.70 -2.85 -1.88
C TYR A 33 6.07 -2.79 -0.40
N ILE A 34 5.16 -3.24 0.47
CA ILE A 34 5.35 -3.23 1.92
C ILE A 34 5.45 -4.66 2.42
N GLY A 35 6.61 -5.02 2.96
CA GLY A 35 6.90 -6.29 3.60
C GLY A 35 6.24 -6.42 4.97
N VAL A 36 5.45 -7.49 5.12
CA VAL A 36 4.72 -7.81 6.35
C VAL A 36 5.03 -9.26 6.73
N ALA A 37 5.47 -9.50 7.96
CA ALA A 37 5.42 -10.83 8.56
C ALA A 37 3.97 -11.15 8.94
N ALA A 38 3.55 -12.42 8.91
CA ALA A 38 2.18 -12.87 9.17
C ALA A 38 1.70 -12.69 10.63
N GLU A 39 1.91 -11.50 11.21
CA GLU A 39 1.59 -11.07 12.55
C GLU A 39 0.43 -10.06 12.51
N ALA A 40 -0.56 -10.24 13.39
CA ALA A 40 -1.76 -9.39 13.41
C ALA A 40 -1.45 -7.89 13.57
N ARG A 41 -0.42 -7.53 14.35
CA ARG A 41 0.01 -6.14 14.52
C ARG A 41 0.58 -5.54 13.25
N GLN A 42 1.30 -6.32 12.44
CA GLN A 42 1.85 -5.83 11.18
C GLN A 42 0.76 -5.71 10.11
N GLU A 43 -0.23 -6.61 10.08
CA GLU A 43 -1.40 -6.47 9.21
C GLU A 43 -2.22 -5.21 9.53
N MET A 44 -2.38 -4.94 10.83
CA MET A 44 -2.99 -3.72 11.32
C MET A 44 -2.22 -2.47 10.86
N LEU A 45 -0.91 -2.44 11.08
CA LEU A 45 -0.06 -1.31 10.69
C LEU A 45 0.00 -1.16 9.17
N PHE A 46 0.01 -2.26 8.41
CA PHE A 46 -0.08 -2.24 6.95
C PHE A 46 -1.35 -1.53 6.49
N ALA A 47 -2.51 -1.85 7.07
CA ALA A 47 -3.77 -1.20 6.73
C ALA A 47 -3.74 0.32 7.02
N LEU A 48 -3.18 0.73 8.16
CA LEU A 48 -3.02 2.15 8.52
C LEU A 48 -2.07 2.88 7.57
N VAL A 49 -0.89 2.31 7.33
CA VAL A 49 0.17 2.90 6.51
C VAL A 49 -0.28 2.98 5.05
N SER A 50 -0.79 1.89 4.48
CA SER A 50 -1.25 1.86 3.08
C SER A 50 -2.38 2.84 2.82
N LEU A 51 -3.34 2.94 3.74
CA LEU A 51 -4.42 3.93 3.66
C LEU A 51 -3.83 5.36 3.70
N TYR A 52 -2.99 5.66 4.68
CA TYR A 52 -2.45 7.02 4.82
C TYR A 52 -1.59 7.43 3.61
N VAL A 53 -0.74 6.53 3.12
CA VAL A 53 0.08 6.77 1.93
C VAL A 53 -0.81 6.99 0.71
N ALA A 54 -1.81 6.13 0.47
CA ALA A 54 -2.71 6.27 -0.67
C ALA A 54 -3.43 7.62 -0.67
N GLU A 55 -3.97 8.03 0.49
CA GLU A 55 -4.74 9.26 0.60
C GLU A 55 -3.86 10.53 0.56
N LYS A 56 -2.62 10.47 1.08
CA LYS A 56 -1.74 11.66 1.12
C LYS A 56 -0.83 11.82 -0.07
N THR A 57 -0.57 10.74 -0.81
CA THR A 57 0.40 10.75 -1.91
C THR A 57 -0.19 10.26 -3.23
N GLY A 58 -1.35 9.60 -3.22
CA GLY A 58 -1.90 8.91 -4.38
C GLY A 58 -1.22 7.57 -4.69
N VAL A 59 -0.12 7.23 -4.03
CA VAL A 59 0.64 6.00 -4.25
C VAL A 59 -0.08 4.80 -3.64
N GLN A 60 -0.35 3.79 -4.47
CA GLN A 60 -0.96 2.54 -4.00
C GLN A 60 0.10 1.62 -3.40
N SER A 61 -0.26 0.98 -2.29
CA SER A 61 0.62 0.01 -1.62
C SER A 61 0.18 -1.42 -1.88
N GLU A 62 1.14 -2.33 -2.02
CA GLU A 62 0.91 -3.77 -2.16
C GLU A 62 1.58 -4.52 -1.00
N ARG A 63 0.83 -5.46 -0.41
CA ARG A 63 1.34 -6.31 0.67
C ARG A 63 2.27 -7.38 0.08
N VAL A 64 3.47 -7.48 0.60
CA VAL A 64 4.39 -8.57 0.32
C VAL A 64 4.58 -9.39 1.59
N ASP A 65 4.23 -10.68 1.50
CA ASP A 65 4.39 -11.60 2.63
C ASP A 65 5.86 -12.03 2.76
N LEU A 66 6.48 -11.67 3.88
CA LEU A 66 7.88 -12.05 4.13
C LEU A 66 8.02 -13.49 4.63
N ARG A 67 6.93 -14.18 5.00
CA ARG A 67 6.94 -15.58 5.49
C ARG A 67 7.98 -15.88 6.58
N GLY A 68 8.27 -14.90 7.43
CA GLY A 68 9.30 -15.00 8.48
C GLY A 68 10.73 -14.75 8.01
N GLY A 69 10.94 -14.32 6.76
CA GLY A 69 12.21 -13.83 6.25
C GLY A 69 12.65 -12.53 6.93
N ASP A 70 13.96 -12.27 6.89
CA ASP A 70 14.54 -11.08 7.51
C ASP A 70 14.13 -9.79 6.76
N PRO A 71 13.46 -8.83 7.43
CA PRO A 71 13.07 -7.56 6.81
C PRO A 71 14.26 -6.79 6.23
N GLY A 72 15.42 -6.84 6.89
CA GLY A 72 16.64 -6.22 6.41
C GLY A 72 17.07 -6.79 5.05
N GLN A 73 17.19 -8.11 4.92
CA GLN A 73 17.53 -8.75 3.65
C GLN A 73 16.50 -8.45 2.55
N ALA A 74 15.21 -8.41 2.87
CA ALA A 74 14.18 -8.08 1.89
C ALA A 74 14.32 -6.64 1.35
N LEU A 75 14.67 -5.68 2.22
CA LEU A 75 14.93 -4.29 1.85
C LEU A 75 16.21 -4.13 1.03
N HIS A 76 17.32 -4.73 1.46
CA HIS A 76 18.59 -4.65 0.74
C HIS A 76 18.57 -5.39 -0.61
N GLY A 77 17.80 -6.47 -0.70
CA GLY A 77 17.56 -7.21 -1.93
C GLY A 77 16.50 -6.58 -2.84
N GLU A 78 15.98 -5.40 -2.50
CA GLU A 78 14.96 -4.66 -3.26
C GLU A 78 13.69 -5.46 -3.56
N GLN A 79 13.38 -6.46 -2.71
CA GLN A 79 12.15 -7.26 -2.82
C GLN A 79 10.92 -6.49 -2.35
N VAL A 80 11.14 -5.54 -1.44
CA VAL A 80 10.14 -4.64 -0.88
C VAL A 80 10.72 -3.24 -0.75
N ASP A 81 9.85 -2.23 -0.85
CA ASP A 81 10.24 -0.83 -0.71
C ASP A 81 10.27 -0.40 0.76
N LEU A 82 9.37 -0.95 1.57
CA LEU A 82 9.27 -0.74 3.02
C LEU A 82 9.07 -2.08 3.73
N ALA A 83 9.50 -2.20 4.98
CA ALA A 83 9.25 -3.43 5.76
C ALA A 83 9.06 -3.14 7.25
N PHE A 84 8.14 -3.86 7.88
CA PHE A 84 7.98 -3.83 9.34
C PHE A 84 9.06 -4.69 10.01
N ALA A 85 9.65 -4.16 11.08
CA ALA A 85 10.67 -4.86 11.87
C ALA A 85 10.51 -4.57 13.37
N VAL A 86 10.99 -5.49 14.21
CA VAL A 86 11.00 -5.31 15.68
C VAL A 86 12.17 -4.42 16.12
N ALA A 87 13.28 -4.46 15.38
CA ALA A 87 14.47 -3.64 15.60
C ALA A 87 14.92 -3.01 14.28
N PRO A 88 15.65 -1.86 14.31
CA PRO A 88 16.10 -1.19 13.10
C PRO A 88 17.03 -2.11 12.30
N PRO A 89 16.68 -2.49 11.04
CA PRO A 89 17.60 -3.24 10.20
C PRO A 89 18.84 -2.39 9.89
N ALA A 90 20.02 -2.98 9.99
CA ALA A 90 21.28 -2.26 9.74
C ALA A 90 21.29 -1.62 8.35
N GLY A 91 21.74 -0.36 8.24
CA GLY A 91 21.83 0.33 6.95
C GLY A 91 20.51 0.77 6.31
N THR A 92 19.38 0.60 7.01
CA THR A 92 18.07 1.07 6.55
C THR A 92 17.61 2.31 7.31
N GLU A 93 16.72 3.10 6.72
CA GLU A 93 16.17 4.28 7.36
C GLU A 93 14.83 3.96 8.04
N VAL A 94 14.70 4.24 9.34
CA VAL A 94 13.42 4.11 10.04
C VAL A 94 12.54 5.33 9.74
N VAL A 95 11.40 5.12 9.08
CA VAL A 95 10.50 6.18 8.62
C VAL A 95 9.24 6.32 9.48
N LEU A 96 8.89 5.29 10.26
CA LEU A 96 7.83 5.32 11.27
C LEU A 96 8.19 4.43 12.46
N ALA A 97 8.07 4.98 13.66
CA ALA A 97 8.27 4.23 14.89
C ALA A 97 7.31 4.75 15.97
N VAL A 98 6.62 3.83 16.65
CA VAL A 98 5.78 4.11 17.81
C VAL A 98 6.15 3.12 18.91
N ALA A 99 6.37 3.60 20.13
CA ALA A 99 6.83 2.77 21.24
C ALA A 99 5.87 1.59 21.48
N GLY A 100 6.43 0.37 21.57
CA GLY A 100 5.66 -0.87 21.78
C GLY A 100 5.13 -1.54 20.50
N TYR A 101 5.40 -0.96 19.32
CA TYR A 101 4.96 -1.47 18.02
C TYR A 101 6.14 -1.73 17.08
N PRO A 102 5.99 -2.62 16.09
CA PRO A 102 6.94 -2.75 14.99
C PRO A 102 7.20 -1.39 14.33
N LEU A 103 8.46 -1.11 14.03
CA LEU A 103 8.86 0.05 13.24
C LEU A 103 8.75 -0.26 11.75
N LEU A 104 8.65 0.79 10.94
CA LEU A 104 8.68 0.71 9.49
C LEU A 104 10.01 1.26 9.00
N ALA A 105 10.79 0.41 8.35
CA ALA A 105 12.04 0.79 7.69
C ALA A 105 11.86 0.94 6.18
N SER A 106 12.64 1.82 5.57
CA SER A 106 12.66 2.09 4.14
C SER A 106 13.90 1.53 3.46
N GLY A 107 13.69 0.96 2.28
CA GLY A 107 14.73 0.65 1.31
C GLY A 107 15.14 1.90 0.54
N SER A 108 16.02 1.72 -0.44
CA SER A 108 16.57 2.80 -1.27
C SER A 108 15.51 3.49 -2.13
N ARG A 109 14.63 2.72 -2.78
CA ARG A 109 13.70 3.21 -3.80
C ARG A 109 12.80 4.35 -3.31
N PRO A 110 12.09 4.28 -2.16
CA PRO A 110 11.31 5.41 -1.66
C PRO A 110 12.12 6.66 -1.31
N LEU A 111 13.42 6.51 -1.06
CA LEU A 111 14.32 7.61 -0.70
C LEU A 111 14.90 8.32 -1.93
N THR A 112 15.10 7.58 -3.02
CA THR A 112 15.86 8.08 -4.19
C THR A 112 15.02 8.25 -5.46
N ASP A 113 13.92 7.51 -5.61
CA ASP A 113 13.09 7.55 -6.81
C ASP A 113 12.09 8.70 -6.73
N LEU A 114 12.08 9.54 -7.78
CA LEU A 114 11.24 10.73 -7.90
C LEU A 114 9.74 10.40 -7.77
N GLN A 115 9.34 9.20 -8.17
CA GLN A 115 7.96 8.74 -8.10
C GLN A 115 7.43 8.60 -6.66
N PHE A 116 8.31 8.45 -5.67
CA PHE A 116 7.96 8.20 -4.27
C PHE A 116 8.39 9.32 -3.31
N THR A 117 8.83 10.45 -3.83
CA THR A 117 9.37 11.58 -3.05
C THR A 117 8.47 12.08 -1.93
N THR A 118 7.15 11.91 -2.04
CA THR A 118 6.17 12.32 -1.02
C THR A 118 5.86 11.25 0.01
N VAL A 119 6.24 9.98 -0.23
CA VAL A 119 5.94 8.85 0.67
C VAL A 119 6.68 8.99 1.99
N VAL A 120 8.01 9.12 1.97
CA VAL A 120 8.81 9.21 3.20
C VAL A 120 8.44 10.43 4.05
N PRO A 121 8.25 11.65 3.49
CA PRO A 121 7.72 12.78 4.25
C PRO A 121 6.34 12.52 4.87
N ALA A 122 5.43 11.86 4.14
CA ALA A 122 4.10 11.51 4.66
C ALA A 122 4.20 10.52 5.82
N LEU A 123 5.05 9.49 5.72
CA LEU A 123 5.26 8.50 6.79
C LEU A 123 5.87 9.13 8.04
N ARG A 124 6.87 10.01 7.88
CA ARG A 124 7.44 10.76 9.00
C ARG A 124 6.41 11.68 9.66
N LYS A 125 5.52 12.30 8.87
CA LYS A 125 4.39 13.09 9.40
C LYS A 125 3.43 12.20 10.19
N LEU A 126 3.06 11.04 9.66
CA LEU A 126 2.22 10.06 10.36
C LEU A 126 2.87 9.61 11.69
N ALA A 127 4.17 9.34 11.67
CA ALA A 127 4.93 8.97 12.88
C ALA A 127 4.87 10.06 13.97
N GLY A 128 4.87 11.34 13.59
CA GLY A 128 4.69 12.46 14.52
C GLY A 128 3.26 12.65 15.03
N LEU A 129 2.26 12.03 14.39
CA LEU A 129 0.85 12.09 14.78
C LEU A 129 0.43 10.91 15.66
N LEU A 130 0.99 9.73 15.41
CA LEU A 130 0.60 8.49 16.08
C LEU A 130 1.13 8.44 17.51
N THR A 131 0.25 8.03 18.42
CA THR A 131 0.61 7.67 19.79
C THR A 131 0.39 6.18 20.04
N PRO A 132 1.02 5.59 21.08
CA PRO A 132 0.72 4.22 21.48
C PRO A 132 -0.77 4.00 21.82
N ARG A 133 -1.46 5.05 22.31
CA ARG A 133 -2.90 4.99 22.60
C ARG A 133 -3.74 4.82 21.34
N ASP A 134 -3.39 5.52 20.25
CA ASP A 134 -4.10 5.41 18.98
C ASP A 134 -4.00 4.00 18.40
N LEU A 135 -2.82 3.39 18.49
CA LEU A 135 -2.59 2.03 18.02
C LEU A 135 -3.29 1.00 18.92
N ALA A 136 -3.32 1.20 20.24
CA ALA A 136 -4.06 0.33 21.16
C ALA A 136 -5.58 0.41 20.93
N GLU A 137 -6.10 1.59 20.62
CA GLU A 137 -7.49 1.79 20.24
C GLU A 137 -7.83 1.06 18.94
N LEU A 138 -6.94 1.10 17.96
CA LEU A 138 -7.11 0.41 16.69
C LEU A 138 -7.06 -1.12 16.87
N GLU A 139 -6.16 -1.63 17.72
CA GLU A 139 -6.15 -3.05 18.13
C GLU A 139 -7.48 -3.46 18.80
N ALA A 140 -8.04 -2.62 19.67
CA ALA A 140 -9.31 -2.89 20.34
C ALA A 140 -10.46 -2.99 19.33
N ARG A 141 -10.58 -2.03 18.40
CA ARG A 141 -11.62 -2.05 17.35
C ARG A 141 -11.57 -3.31 16.50
N ILE A 142 -10.36 -3.76 16.14
CA ILE A 142 -10.18 -5.00 15.35
C ILE A 142 -10.58 -6.22 16.18
N ARG A 143 -10.20 -6.26 17.47
CA ARG A 143 -10.61 -7.32 18.39
C ARG A 143 -12.14 -7.39 18.54
N ASP A 144 -12.80 -6.24 18.51
CA ASP A 144 -14.26 -6.09 18.57
C ASP A 144 -14.96 -6.40 17.22
N GLY A 145 -14.20 -6.80 16.19
CA GLY A 145 -14.72 -7.31 14.92
C GLY A 145 -14.61 -6.37 13.72
N ALA A 146 -14.02 -5.18 13.87
CA ALA A 146 -13.75 -4.32 12.71
C ALA A 146 -12.66 -4.90 11.81
N THR A 147 -12.77 -4.71 10.50
CA THR A 147 -11.65 -5.01 9.60
C THR A 147 -10.51 -4.00 9.82
N PRO A 148 -9.23 -4.38 9.64
CA PRO A 148 -8.11 -3.47 9.85
C PRO A 148 -8.23 -2.15 9.06
N LEU A 149 -8.65 -2.22 7.79
CA LEU A 149 -8.84 -1.03 6.96
C LEU A 149 -9.98 -0.13 7.44
N ALA A 150 -11.10 -0.71 7.88
CA ALA A 150 -12.22 0.06 8.42
C ALA A 150 -11.83 0.75 9.74
N ALA A 151 -11.13 0.03 10.63
CA ALA A 151 -10.64 0.59 11.89
C ALA A 151 -9.64 1.74 11.66
N ALA A 152 -8.68 1.54 10.75
CA ALA A 152 -7.72 2.57 10.35
C ALA A 152 -8.39 3.81 9.76
N ARG A 153 -9.35 3.63 8.84
CA ARG A 153 -10.10 4.74 8.26
C ARG A 153 -10.89 5.51 9.30
N GLY A 154 -11.60 4.82 10.18
CA GLY A 154 -12.35 5.44 11.27
C GLY A 154 -11.45 6.28 12.19
N LEU A 155 -10.35 5.71 12.67
CA LEU A 155 -9.37 6.42 13.49
C LEU A 155 -8.85 7.67 12.78
N CYS A 156 -8.40 7.53 11.54
CA CYS A 156 -7.86 8.64 10.76
C CYS A 156 -8.87 9.78 10.54
N GLN A 157 -10.15 9.46 10.32
CA GLN A 157 -11.21 10.46 10.16
C GLN A 157 -11.51 11.18 11.48
N GLU A 158 -11.64 10.44 12.58
CA GLU A 158 -11.88 11.00 13.92
C GLU A 158 -10.74 11.94 14.36
N ARG A 159 -9.50 11.57 14.03
CA ARG A 159 -8.30 12.39 14.29
C ARG A 159 -8.07 13.48 13.25
N ARG A 160 -8.89 13.56 12.20
CA ARG A 160 -8.77 14.51 11.06
C ARG A 160 -7.42 14.44 10.35
N TRP A 161 -6.89 13.24 10.23
CA TRP A 161 -5.64 12.98 9.51
C TRP A 161 -5.86 12.77 8.04
N LEU A 162 -7.07 12.34 7.64
CA LEU A 162 -7.49 12.20 6.25
C LEU A 162 -8.37 13.38 5.85
#